data_AF-A0AAN1JKE1-F1
#
_entry.id   AF-A0AAN1JKE1-F1
#
_cell.length_a   1.000
_cell.length_b   1.000
_cell.length_c   1.000
_cell.angle_alpha   90.00
_cell.angle_beta   90.00
_cell.angle_gamma   90.00
#
_symmetry.space_group_name_H-M   'P 1'
#
loop_
_entity.id
_entity.type
_entity.pdbx_description
1 polymer ?
#
loop_
_entity_poly.entity_id
_entity_poly.type
_entity_poly.pdbx_seq_one_letter_code
_entity_poly.pdbx_strand_id
1 'polypeptide(L)' 'MSQAQERRKAEAWETHHKESHENSVKELQEMKARLNTLDQSSPEYAALKVKYDEQYQAAEDFFMKYYES' A
#
# COMPACT_ATOMS: atom_id res chain seq x y z
N MET A 1 -23.39 9.47 20.69
CA MET A 1 -22.00 9.96 20.53
C MET A 1 -22.04 11.46 20.36
N SER A 2 -21.11 12.22 20.94
CA SER A 2 -21.04 13.67 20.71
C SER A 2 -20.33 13.96 19.38
N GLN A 3 -20.73 15.01 18.65
CA GLN A 3 -20.06 15.45 17.40
C GLN A 3 -18.54 15.61 17.57
N ALA A 4 -18.06 15.96 18.76
CA ALA A 4 -16.64 16.12 19.03
C ALA A 4 -15.89 14.77 19.12
N GLN A 5 -16.58 13.68 19.49
CA GLN A 5 -16.02 12.33 19.48
C GLN A 5 -16.00 11.73 18.07
N GLU A 6 -16.98 12.06 17.24
CA GLU A 6 -17.04 11.61 15.84
C GLU A 6 -15.94 12.25 14.99
N ARG A 7 -15.67 13.55 15.16
CA ARG A 7 -14.56 14.23 14.47
C ARG A 7 -13.20 13.64 14.80
N ARG A 8 -12.91 13.41 16.09
CA ARG A 8 -11.64 12.78 16.50
C ARG A 8 -11.49 11.37 15.95
N LYS A 9 -12.57 10.61 15.86
CA LYS A 9 -12.53 9.28 15.25
C LYS A 9 -12.27 9.37 13.75
N ALA A 10 -12.91 10.30 13.04
CA ALA A 10 -12.66 10.52 11.62
C ALA A 10 -11.21 10.95 11.35
N GLU A 11 -10.69 11.93 12.09
CA GLU A 11 -9.31 12.42 11.96
C GLU A 11 -8.27 11.33 12.30
N ALA A 12 -8.50 10.55 13.36
CA ALA A 12 -7.61 9.44 13.71
C ALA A 12 -7.65 8.32 12.67
N TRP A 13 -8.83 8.06 12.11
CA TRP A 13 -8.99 7.06 11.06
C TRP A 13 -8.29 7.51 9.78
N GLU A 14 -8.48 8.75 9.35
CA GLU A 14 -7.79 9.35 8.20
C GLU A 14 -6.26 9.33 8.37
N THR A 15 -5.76 9.69 9.56
CA THR A 15 -4.32 9.67 9.87
C THR A 15 -3.77 8.24 9.77
N HIS A 16 -4.45 7.26 10.38
CA HIS A 16 -4.00 5.88 10.36
C HIS A 16 -4.06 5.25 8.95
N HIS A 17 -5.08 5.61 8.16
CA HIS A 17 -5.23 5.13 6.78
C HIS A 17 -4.17 5.74 5.87
N LYS A 18 -3.85 7.02 6.08
CA LYS A 18 -2.77 7.71 5.37
C LYS A 18 -1.41 7.10 5.68
N GLU A 19 -1.10 6.87 6.96
CA GLU A 19 0.14 6.19 7.36
C GLU A 19 0.24 4.77 6.79
N SER A 20 -0.85 4.01 6.84
CA SER A 20 -0.90 2.66 6.24
C SER A 20 -0.65 2.71 4.73
N HIS A 21 -1.26 3.67 4.04
CA HIS A 21 -1.07 3.84 2.59
C HIS A 21 0.36 4.27 2.25
N GLU A 22 0.92 5.24 2.96
CA GLU A 22 2.30 5.69 2.78
C GLU A 22 3.29 4.54 3.01
N ASN A 23 3.05 3.69 4.02
CA ASN A 23 3.85 2.50 4.25
C ASN A 23 3.76 1.48 3.11
N SER A 24 2.54 1.17 2.62
CA SER A 24 2.36 0.25 1.49
C SER A 24 3.03 0.75 0.21
N VAL A 25 2.95 2.07 -0.06
CA VAL A 25 3.65 2.68 -1.21
C VAL A 25 5.17 2.57 -1.05
N LYS A 26 5.69 2.76 0.17
CA LYS A 26 7.12 2.66 0.45
C LYS A 26 7.64 1.23 0.26
N GLU A 27 6.91 0.23 0.75
CA GLU A 27 7.24 -1.18 0.53
C GLU A 27 7.24 -1.54 -0.96
N LEU A 28 6.26 -1.06 -1.73
CA LEU A 28 6.22 -1.23 -3.18
C LEU A 28 7.44 -0.60 -3.87
N GLN A 29 7.85 0.60 -3.46
CA GLN A 29 9.05 1.24 -4.00
C GLN A 29 10.31 0.44 -3.69
N GLU A 30 10.45 -0.10 -2.48
CA GLU A 30 11.59 -0.95 -2.11
C GLU A 30 11.61 -2.26 -2.91
N MET A 31 10.46 -2.91 -3.07
CA MET A 31 10.32 -4.11 -3.89
C MET A 31 10.67 -3.84 -5.35
N LYS A 32 10.20 -2.73 -5.92
CA LYS A 32 10.54 -2.31 -7.28
C LYS A 32 12.02 -2.00 -7.44
N ALA A 33 12.64 -1.34 -6.47
CA ALA A 33 14.08 -1.09 -6.47
C ALA A 33 14.86 -2.41 -6.47
N ARG A 34 14.47 -3.38 -5.64
CA ARG A 34 15.07 -4.72 -5.61
C ARG A 34 14.87 -5.46 -6.94
N LEU A 35 13.67 -5.40 -7.53
CA LEU A 35 13.41 -5.97 -8.86
C LEU A 35 14.34 -5.40 -9.94
N ASN A 36 14.60 -4.10 -9.91
CA ASN A 36 15.52 -3.46 -10.86
C ASN A 36 16.99 -3.89 -10.69
N THR A 37 17.37 -4.38 -9.50
CA THR A 37 18.73 -4.88 -9.22
C THR A 37 18.90 -6.37 -9.51
N LEU A 38 17.80 -7.13 -9.58
CA LEU A 38 17.81 -8.56 -9.87
C LEU A 38 17.87 -8.81 -11.37
N ASP A 39 18.48 -9.93 -11.77
CA ASP A 39 18.43 -10.41 -13.15
C ASP A 39 16.99 -10.87 -13.47
N GLN A 40 16.43 -10.39 -14.57
CA GLN A 40 15.06 -10.69 -14.98
C GLN A 40 14.82 -12.17 -15.27
N SER A 41 15.89 -12.92 -15.58
CA SER A 41 15.85 -14.37 -15.79
C SER A 41 15.97 -15.17 -14.50
N SER A 42 16.24 -14.52 -13.37
CA SER A 42 16.46 -15.19 -12.09
C SER A 42 15.12 -15.64 -11.45
N PRO A 43 15.09 -16.80 -10.78
CA PRO A 43 13.92 -17.24 -10.04
C PRO A 43 13.56 -16.29 -8.89
N GLU A 44 14.54 -15.57 -8.33
CA GLU A 44 14.33 -14.54 -7.30
C GLU A 44 13.60 -13.32 -7.86
N TYR A 45 13.90 -12.90 -9.10
CA TYR A 45 13.14 -11.85 -9.77
C TYR A 45 11.69 -12.27 -9.98
N ALA A 46 11.46 -13.49 -10.50
CA ALA A 46 10.11 -13.99 -10.72
C ALA A 46 9.31 -14.06 -9.41
N ALA A 47 9.89 -14.58 -8.33
CA ALA A 47 9.25 -14.64 -7.03
C ALA A 47 8.96 -13.25 -6.43
N LEU A 48 9.90 -12.32 -6.57
CA LEU A 48 9.72 -10.95 -6.08
C LEU A 48 8.69 -10.18 -6.92
N LYS A 49 8.61 -10.46 -8.23
CA LYS A 49 7.66 -9.82 -9.15
C LYS A 49 6.23 -10.20 -8.82
N VAL A 50 5.98 -11.48 -8.52
CA VAL A 50 4.68 -11.96 -8.05
C VAL A 50 4.28 -11.24 -6.77
N LYS A 51 5.17 -11.17 -5.78
CA LYS A 51 4.89 -10.45 -4.52
C LYS A 51 4.63 -8.95 -4.73
N TYR A 52 5.38 -8.32 -5.63
CA TYR A 52 5.17 -6.92 -5.98
C TYR A 52 3.79 -6.71 -6.61
N ASP A 53 3.38 -7.58 -7.53
CA ASP A 53 2.08 -7.49 -8.21
C ASP A 53 0.92 -7.72 -7.25
N GLU A 54 1.02 -8.72 -6.35
CA GLU A 54 0.03 -8.97 -5.29
C GLU A 54 -0.12 -7.75 -4.36
N GLN A 55 0.99 -7.18 -3.91
CA GLN A 55 0.99 -6.01 -3.02
C GLN A 55 0.49 -4.76 -3.76
N TYR A 56 0.77 -4.63 -5.06
CA TYR A 56 0.31 -3.52 -5.89
C TYR A 56 -1.20 -3.58 -6.09
N GLN A 57 -1.74 -4.76 -6.40
CA GLN A 57 -3.20 -4.97 -6.48
C GLN A 57 -3.89 -4.68 -5.15
N ALA A 58 -3.33 -5.16 -4.03
CA ALA A 58 -3.89 -4.88 -2.71
C ALA A 58 -3.91 -3.37 -2.39
N ALA A 59 -2.85 -2.65 -2.79
CA ALA A 59 -2.78 -1.20 -2.62
C ALA A 59 -3.75 -0.44 -3.56
N GLU A 60 -3.90 -0.88 -4.81
CA GLU A 60 -4.90 -0.34 -5.75
C GLU A 60 -6.32 -0.59 -5.28
N ASP A 61 -6.66 -1.79 -4.81
CA ASP A 61 -7.98 -2.12 -4.28
C ASP A 61 -8.31 -1.27 -3.05
N PHE A 62 -7.33 -1.03 -2.17
CA PHE A 62 -7.49 -0.12 -1.04
C PHE A 62 -7.76 1.32 -1.50
N PHE A 63 -7.03 1.78 -2.53
CA PHE A 63 -7.18 3.13 -3.06
C PHE A 63 -8.54 3.32 -3.77
N MET A 64 -8.93 2.40 -4.64
CA MET A 64 -10.20 2.41 -5.36
C MET A 64 -11.39 2.38 -4.40
N LYS A 65 -11.36 1.49 -3.41
CA LYS A 65 -12.44 1.37 -2.43
C LYS A 65 -12.58 2.61 -1.55
N TYR A 66 -11.52 3.38 -1.36
CA TYR A 66 -11.53 4.57 -0.50
C TYR A 66 -11.85 5.86 -1.27
N TYR A 67 -11.39 6.00 -2.52
CA TYR A 67 -11.60 7.23 -3.31
C TYR A 67 -12.89 7.25 -4.14
N GLU A 68 -13.53 6.10 -4.37
CA GLU A 68 -14.85 6.03 -5.03
C GLU A 68 -16.05 6.00 -4.04
N SER A 69 -15.80 6.08 -2.73
CA SER A 69 -16.84 6.08 -1.67
C SER A 69 -17.19 7.47 -1.15
#